data_AF-A0A9D7DKP2-F1
#
_entry.id   AF-A0A9D7DKP2-F1
#
_cell.length_a   1.000
_cell.length_b   1.000
_cell.length_c   1.000
_cell.angle_alpha   90.00
_cell.angle_beta   90.00
_cell.angle_gamma   90.00
#
_symmetry.space_group_name_H-M   'P 1'
#
loop_
_entity.id
_entity.type
_entity.pdbx_description
1 polymer ?
#
loop_
_entity_poly.entity_id
_entity_poly.type
_entity_poly.pdbx_seq_one_letter_code
_entity_poly.pdbx_strand_id
1 'polypeptide(L)' 'MIQSGLTAAINTTGTKTLHNSLVNNGTINWSGGIINAGGNIQNTAEGVLNISFAGTTSSRSR' A
#
# COMPACT_ATOMS: atom_id res chain seq x y z
N MET A 1 -10.29 -20.17 -3.60
CA MET A 1 -9.74 -19.50 -4.79
C MET A 1 -10.14 -18.03 -4.72
N ILE A 2 -9.22 -17.09 -4.84
CA ILE A 2 -9.56 -15.66 -4.91
C ILE A 2 -9.66 -15.28 -6.38
N GLN A 3 -10.83 -14.80 -6.80
CA GLN A 3 -11.13 -14.44 -8.20
C GLN A 3 -10.42 -13.15 -8.61
N SER A 4 -9.99 -13.03 -9.88
CA SER A 4 -9.36 -11.80 -10.37
C SER A 4 -10.32 -10.61 -10.24
N GLY A 5 -9.84 -9.50 -9.69
CA GLY A 5 -10.65 -8.31 -9.42
C GLY A 5 -11.36 -8.30 -8.06
N LEU A 6 -11.19 -9.35 -7.23
CA LEU A 6 -11.67 -9.31 -5.85
C LEU A 6 -10.88 -8.28 -5.04
N THR A 7 -11.56 -7.29 -4.48
CA THR A 7 -10.99 -6.40 -3.47
C THR A 7 -11.12 -7.07 -2.11
N ALA A 8 -10.00 -7.50 -1.53
CA ALA A 8 -9.95 -8.00 -0.16
C ALA A 8 -9.62 -6.83 0.78
N ALA A 9 -10.58 -6.42 1.61
CA ALA A 9 -10.34 -5.43 2.64
C ALA A 9 -9.62 -6.08 3.83
N ILE A 10 -8.37 -5.65 4.08
CA ILE A 10 -7.64 -6.02 5.28
C ILE A 10 -8.06 -5.05 6.40
N ASN A 11 -9.22 -5.31 6.99
CA ASN A 11 -9.74 -4.50 8.10
C ASN A 11 -9.02 -4.89 9.39
N THR A 12 -8.24 -3.97 9.96
CA THR A 12 -7.52 -4.24 11.20
C THR A 12 -7.65 -3.07 12.16
N THR A 13 -7.76 -3.35 13.45
CA THR A 13 -7.62 -2.34 14.51
C THR A 13 -6.13 -2.13 14.79
N GLY A 14 -5.65 -0.88 14.67
CA GLY A 14 -4.24 -0.51 14.89
C GLY A 14 -3.28 -0.86 13.75
N THR A 15 -2.00 -0.54 13.92
CA THR A 15 -0.96 -0.81 12.91
C THR A 15 -0.71 -2.31 12.77
N LYS A 16 -0.61 -2.80 11.52
CA LYS A 16 -0.14 -4.15 11.21
C LYS A 16 1.15 -4.07 10.42
N THR A 17 2.03 -5.01 10.69
CA THR A 17 3.35 -5.07 10.08
C THR A 17 3.41 -6.20 9.06
N LEU A 18 3.86 -5.89 7.84
CA LEU A 18 4.25 -6.92 6.88
C LEU A 18 5.58 -7.51 7.35
N HIS A 19 5.56 -8.68 7.99
CA HIS A 19 6.76 -9.36 8.47
C HIS A 19 7.67 -9.89 7.34
N ASN A 20 7.14 -9.97 6.12
CA ASN A 20 7.88 -10.38 4.93
C ASN A 20 7.50 -9.47 3.75
N SER A 21 8.12 -9.69 2.59
CA SER A 21 7.86 -8.93 1.38
C SER A 21 6.44 -9.14 0.85
N LEU A 22 5.78 -8.04 0.48
CA LEU A 22 4.55 -8.04 -0.31
C LEU A 22 4.92 -8.03 -1.79
N VAL A 23 4.62 -9.12 -2.51
CA VAL A 23 4.77 -9.19 -3.97
C VAL A 23 3.43 -8.90 -4.63
N ASN A 24 3.36 -7.80 -5.37
CA ASN A 24 2.17 -7.35 -6.08
C ASN A 24 2.29 -7.64 -7.59
N ASN A 25 1.28 -8.34 -8.11
CA ASN A 25 1.13 -8.66 -9.54
C ASN A 25 -0.08 -7.96 -10.18
N GLY A 26 -0.72 -7.04 -9.48
CA GLY A 26 -1.88 -6.29 -9.95
C GLY A 26 -1.83 -4.84 -9.47
N THR A 27 -2.97 -4.28 -9.09
CA THR A 27 -3.04 -2.88 -8.64
C THR A 27 -3.20 -2.79 -7.12
N ILE A 28 -2.30 -2.06 -6.47
CA ILE A 28 -2.48 -1.57 -5.10
C ILE A 28 -2.87 -0.09 -5.18
N ASN A 29 -4.03 0.26 -4.61
CA ASN A 29 -4.44 1.65 -4.40
C ASN A 29 -4.36 1.95 -2.89
N TRP A 30 -3.48 2.87 -2.50
CA TRP A 30 -3.28 3.25 -1.10
C TRP A 30 -3.61 4.74 -0.90
N SER A 31 -4.63 5.04 -0.10
CA SER A 31 -5.13 6.41 0.10
C SER A 31 -5.10 6.89 1.55
N GLY A 32 -4.65 6.06 2.50
CA GLY A 32 -4.58 6.44 3.90
C GLY A 32 -4.01 5.34 4.80
N GLY A 33 -3.59 5.72 6.00
CA GLY A 33 -2.93 4.81 6.95
C GLY A 33 -1.46 4.55 6.62
N ILE A 34 -0.79 3.84 7.54
CA ILE A 34 0.63 3.49 7.43
C ILE A 34 0.75 2.04 6.96
N ILE A 35 1.53 1.79 5.89
CA ILE A 35 2.09 0.46 5.65
C ILE A 35 3.36 0.37 6.49
N ASN A 36 3.35 -0.44 7.53
CA ASN A 36 4.57 -0.78 8.24
C ASN A 36 5.12 -2.07 7.63
N ALA A 37 6.18 -1.99 6.84
CA ALA A 37 6.80 -3.17 6.25
C ALA A 37 8.12 -3.47 6.95
N GLY A 38 8.22 -4.66 7.56
CA GLY A 38 9.50 -5.22 8.00
C GLY A 38 10.33 -5.78 6.84
N GLY A 39 9.68 -6.03 5.69
CA GLY A 39 10.31 -6.40 4.41
C GLY A 39 10.00 -5.40 3.29
N ASN A 40 10.03 -5.88 2.04
CA ASN A 40 9.95 -5.02 0.85
C ASN A 40 8.52 -5.01 0.27
N ILE A 41 8.09 -3.91 -0.35
CA ILE A 41 6.95 -3.94 -1.27
C ILE A 41 7.51 -4.04 -2.68
N GLN A 42 7.24 -5.14 -3.38
CA GLN A 42 7.75 -5.45 -4.71
C GLN A 42 6.59 -5.51 -5.70
N ASN A 43 6.50 -4.53 -6.61
CA ASN A 43 5.69 -4.69 -7.80
C ASN A 43 6.45 -5.53 -8.82
N THR A 44 5.79 -6.52 -9.43
CA THR A 44 6.28 -7.17 -10.63
C THR A 44 6.08 -6.25 -11.85
N ALA A 45 6.58 -6.65 -13.03
CA ALA A 45 6.56 -5.81 -14.23
C ALA A 45 5.15 -5.28 -14.60
N GLU A 46 4.11 -6.09 -14.35
CA GLU A 46 2.71 -5.75 -14.62
C GLU A 46 1.99 -5.12 -13.41
N GLY A 47 2.70 -4.97 -12.28
CA GLY A 47 2.15 -4.46 -11.04
C GLY A 47 2.11 -2.92 -11.00
N VAL A 48 0.99 -2.36 -10.56
CA VAL A 48 0.79 -0.92 -10.37
C VAL A 48 0.61 -0.59 -8.89
N LEU A 49 1.31 0.44 -8.41
CA LEU A 49 1.17 0.97 -7.05
C LEU A 49 0.76 2.45 -7.15
N ASN A 50 -0.50 2.74 -6.84
CA ASN A 50 -1.05 4.08 -6.80
C ASN A 50 -1.12 4.56 -5.35
N ILE A 51 -0.35 5.59 -5.00
CA ILE A 51 -0.36 6.18 -3.66
C ILE A 51 -0.93 7.59 -3.74
N SER A 52 -1.99 7.83 -2.99
CA SER A 52 -2.49 9.17 -2.72
C SER A 52 -2.03 9.60 -1.34
N PHE A 53 -1.30 10.72 -1.30
CA PHE A 53 -0.91 11.35 -0.05
C PHE A 53 -1.98 12.38 0.32
N ALA A 54 -2.45 12.36 1.57
CA ALA A 54 -3.15 13.51 2.11
C ALA A 54 -2.20 14.71 2.02
N GLY A 55 -2.58 15.74 1.26
CA GLY A 55 -1.69 16.83 0.88
C GLY A 55 -0.96 17.43 2.09
N THR A 56 0.34 17.17 2.18
CA THR A 56 1.18 17.88 3.15
C THR A 56 1.48 19.24 2.55
N THR A 57 0.87 20.30 3.07
CA THR A 57 1.29 21.65 2.74
C THR A 57 2.74 21.82 3.18
N SER A 58 3.68 21.84 2.23
CA SER A 58 5.05 22.27 2.51
C SER A 58 5.03 23.79 2.66
N SER A 59 4.82 24.30 3.88
CA SER A 59 5.11 25.69 4.17
C SER A 59 6.62 25.84 4.30
N ARG A 60 7.30 26.12 3.19
CA ARG A 60 8.67 26.66 3.25
C ARG A 60 8.56 28.15 3.50
N SER A 61 8.79 28.59 4.74
CA SER A 61 9.04 30.01 4.99
C SER A 61 10.42 30.34 4.39
N ARG A 62 10.47 31.39 3.57
CA ARG A 62 11.71 32.05 3.17
C ARG A 62 12.09 33.06 4.24
#